data_AF-A0A484WQR3-F1
#
_entry.id   AF-A0A484WQR3-F1
#
_cell.length_a   1.000
_cell.length_b   1.000
_cell.length_c   1.000
_cell.angle_alpha   90.00
_cell.angle_beta   90.00
_cell.angle_gamma   90.00
#
_symmetry.space_group_name_H-M   'P 1'
#
loop_
_entity.id
_entity.type
_entity.pdbx_description
1 polymer ?
#
loop_
_entity_poly.entity_id
_entity_poly.type
_entity_poly.pdbx_seq_one_letter_code
_entity_poly.pdbx_strand_id
1 'polypeptide(L)'
;MPGPHSFRQILSTNGRMPEVLLVPDMKLFAGNATPELAQRIANRLYTSLGDAAVGRFSDGEVSVQINENVRGGDIFIIQSTCALLTTT
;
A
#
# COMPACT_ATOMS: atom_id res chain seq x y z
N MET A 1 5.89 -17.47 -20.86
CA MET A 1 5.81 -16.60 -19.66
C MET A 1 5.69 -17.52 -18.45
N PRO A 2 6.70 -17.59 -17.55
CA PRO A 2 6.62 -18.43 -16.36
C PRO A 2 5.71 -17.78 -15.30
N GLY A 3 4.95 -18.60 -14.56
CA GLY A 3 3.91 -18.16 -13.64
C GLY A 3 4.42 -17.65 -12.27
N PRO A 4 3.52 -17.08 -11.43
CA PRO A 4 3.85 -16.35 -10.20
C PRO A 4 4.53 -17.19 -9.11
N HIS A 5 4.53 -18.52 -9.23
CA HIS A 5 5.17 -19.42 -8.26
C HIS A 5 6.64 -19.73 -8.57
N SER A 6 7.14 -19.40 -9.76
CA SER A 6 8.53 -19.68 -10.16
C SER A 6 9.54 -18.66 -9.60
N PHE A 7 9.08 -17.57 -8.99
CA PHE A 7 9.97 -16.51 -8.51
C PHE A 7 10.58 -16.80 -7.14
N ARG A 8 9.93 -17.64 -6.32
CA ARG A 8 10.41 -17.98 -4.97
C ARG A 8 11.59 -18.96 -4.96
N GLN A 9 11.74 -19.78 -6.01
CA GLN A 9 12.78 -20.82 -6.04
C GLN A 9 14.17 -20.28 -6.47
N ILE A 10 14.24 -19.08 -7.04
CA ILE A 10 15.52 -18.48 -7.48
C ILE A 10 16.31 -17.88 -6.29
N LEU A 11 15.70 -17.79 -5.10
CA LEU A 11 16.34 -17.17 -3.92
C LEU A 11 17.13 -18.14 -3.02
N SER A 12 17.32 -19.39 -3.45
CA SER A 12 18.01 -20.42 -2.65
C SER A 12 19.26 -20.99 -3.33
N THR A 13 20.28 -20.16 -3.56
CA THR A 13 21.66 -20.65 -3.74
C THR A 13 22.63 -19.80 -2.92
N ASN A 14 23.49 -20.48 -2.15
CA ASN A 14 24.45 -19.91 -1.22
C ASN A 14 25.42 -18.90 -1.88
N GLY A 15 25.67 -17.79 -1.19
CA GLY A 15 26.90 -16.99 -1.33
C GLY A 15 26.69 -15.55 -1.79
N ARG A 16 26.42 -14.65 -0.82
CA ARG A 16 26.36 -13.18 -0.95
C ARG A 16 25.30 -12.67 -1.94
N MET A 17 24.12 -12.37 -1.43
CA MET A 17 23.22 -11.45 -2.11
C MET A 17 23.87 -10.05 -2.10
N PRO A 18 23.93 -9.31 -3.22
CA PRO A 18 24.15 -7.87 -3.14
C PRO A 18 23.04 -7.35 -2.25
N GLU A 19 23.38 -6.48 -1.29
CA GLU A 19 22.45 -5.76 -0.40
C GLU A 19 21.09 -5.62 -1.09
N VAL A 20 20.20 -6.59 -0.84
CA VAL A 20 18.82 -6.48 -1.29
C VAL A 20 18.42 -5.29 -0.46
N LEU A 21 18.30 -4.13 -1.09
CA LEU A 21 17.76 -2.92 -0.49
C LEU A 21 16.60 -3.45 0.32
N LEU A 22 16.78 -3.55 1.64
CA LEU A 22 15.80 -4.16 2.52
C LEU A 22 14.66 -3.20 2.33
N VAL A 23 13.71 -3.53 1.45
CA VAL A 23 12.55 -2.67 1.28
C VAL A 23 11.89 -2.84 2.64
N PRO A 24 11.96 -1.83 3.52
CA PRO A 24 11.29 -1.91 4.81
C PRO A 24 9.85 -2.31 4.52
N ASP A 25 9.20 -3.09 5.39
CA ASP A 25 7.85 -3.62 5.17
C ASP A 25 6.91 -2.45 4.82
N MET A 26 6.74 -2.22 3.51
CA MET A 26 6.21 -0.96 2.99
C MET A 26 4.73 -1.17 2.71
N LYS A 27 3.91 -0.38 3.39
CA LYS A 27 2.45 -0.50 3.29
C LYS A 27 1.85 0.79 2.80
N LEU A 28 0.98 0.65 1.81
CA LEU A 28 0.26 1.75 1.19
C LEU A 28 -1.19 1.70 1.65
N PHE A 29 -1.68 2.78 2.23
CA PHE A 29 -3.10 2.94 2.56
C PHE A 29 -3.66 4.12 1.79
N ALA A 30 -4.94 4.04 1.44
CA ALA A 30 -5.65 5.10 0.74
C ALA A 30 -6.76 5.65 1.63
N GLY A 31 -6.94 6.97 1.67
CA GLY A 31 -8.17 7.56 2.19
C GLY A 31 -9.27 7.60 1.13
N ASN A 32 -10.42 8.19 1.47
CA ASN A 32 -11.60 8.20 0.60
C ASN A 32 -11.52 9.24 -0.54
N ALA A 33 -10.51 10.10 -0.57
CA ALA A 33 -10.47 11.18 -1.57
C ALA A 33 -10.00 10.71 -2.95
N THR A 34 -9.07 9.76 -3.00
CA THR A 34 -8.42 9.35 -4.26
C THR A 34 -8.03 7.86 -4.28
N PRO A 35 -8.99 6.92 -4.19
CA PRO A 35 -8.70 5.48 -4.18
C PRO A 35 -8.09 5.01 -5.51
N GLU A 36 -8.53 5.54 -6.65
CA GLU A 36 -8.01 5.16 -7.96
C GLU A 36 -6.52 5.53 -8.12
N LEU A 37 -6.12 6.72 -7.68
CA LEU A 37 -4.73 7.15 -7.71
C LEU A 37 -3.87 6.24 -6.83
N ALA A 38 -4.35 5.92 -5.62
CA ALA A 38 -3.65 5.03 -4.71
C ALA A 38 -3.44 3.65 -5.33
N GLN A 39 -4.47 3.10 -6.00
CA GLN A 39 -4.36 1.82 -6.71
C GLN A 39 -3.33 1.89 -7.86
N ARG A 40 -3.30 2.99 -8.62
CA ARG A 40 -2.32 3.18 -9.70
C ARG A 40 -0.88 3.27 -9.16
N ILE A 41 -0.70 3.89 -8.00
CA ILE A 41 0.60 3.95 -7.32
C ILE A 41 1.02 2.55 -6.84
N ALA A 42 0.11 1.81 -6.19
CA ALA A 42 0.37 0.44 -5.74
C ALA A 42 0.77 -0.47 -6.92
N ASN A 43 0.04 -0.39 -8.03
CA ASN A 43 0.34 -1.15 -9.24
C ASN A 43 1.73 -0.83 -9.83
N ARG A 44 2.16 0.44 -9.80
CA ARG A 44 3.49 0.86 -10.28
C ARG A 44 4.62 0.43 -9.35
N LEU A 45 4.33 0.29 -8.06
CA LEU A 45 5.26 -0.19 -7.04
C LEU A 45 5.25 -1.72 -6.88
N TYR A 46 4.49 -2.43 -7.75
CA TYR A 46 4.30 -3.88 -7.68
C TYR A 46 3.84 -4.37 -6.30
N THR A 47 3.04 -3.56 -5.61
CA THR A 47 2.45 -3.84 -4.30
C THR A 47 0.93 -3.69 -4.35
N SER A 48 0.26 -3.99 -3.25
CA SER A 48 -1.19 -3.80 -3.07
C SER A 48 -1.46 -2.78 -1.97
N LEU A 49 -2.67 -2.21 -1.98
CA LEU A 49 -3.13 -1.41 -0.85
C LEU A 49 -3.33 -2.34 0.36
N GLY A 50 -2.92 -1.87 1.53
CA GLY A 50 -3.13 -2.56 2.78
C GLY A 50 -4.61 -2.59 3.18
N ASP A 51 -4.96 -3.55 4.02
CA ASP A 51 -6.31 -3.69 4.55
C ASP A 51 -6.60 -2.57 5.54
N ALA A 52 -7.46 -1.65 5.12
CA ALA A 52 -7.99 -0.61 5.97
C ALA A 52 -9.47 -0.35 5.66
N ALA A 53 -10.26 -0.19 6.72
CA ALA A 53 -11.61 0.32 6.63
C ALA A 53 -11.54 1.85 6.47
N VAL A 54 -12.06 2.35 5.35
CA VAL A 54 -12.09 3.78 5.04
C VAL A 54 -13.53 4.27 5.13
N GLY A 55 -13.76 5.30 5.94
CA GLY A 55 -15.08 5.88 6.19
C GLY A 55 -15.04 7.41 6.27
N ARG A 56 -16.15 7.98 6.74
CA ARG A 56 -16.26 9.40 7.10
C ARG A 56 -16.77 9.52 8.52
N PHE A 57 -16.21 10.45 9.27
CA PHE A 57 -16.74 10.87 10.56
C PHE A 57 -17.98 11.76 10.37
N SER A 58 -18.75 11.94 11.46
CA SER A 58 -20.01 12.70 11.45
C SER A 58 -19.81 14.19 11.15
N ASP A 59 -18.60 14.71 11.32
CA ASP A 59 -18.17 16.09 10.99
C ASP A 59 -17.66 16.22 9.55
N GLY A 60 -17.63 15.12 8.78
CA GLY A 60 -17.17 15.11 7.39
C GLY A 60 -15.68 14.83 7.22
N GLU A 61 -14.93 14.60 8.30
CA GLU A 61 -13.53 14.19 8.21
C GLU A 61 -13.39 12.75 7.70
N VAL A 62 -12.26 12.43 7.07
CA VAL A 62 -12.00 11.07 6.56
C VAL A 62 -11.43 10.21 7.68
N SER A 63 -12.04 9.03 7.86
CA SER A 63 -11.59 8.03 8.83
C SER A 63 -10.90 6.88 8.10
N VAL A 64 -9.73 6.45 8.58
CA VAL A 64 -9.01 5.28 8.08
C VAL A 64 -8.61 4.42 9.27
N GLN A 65 -9.14 3.20 9.33
CA GLN A 65 -8.82 2.21 10.35
C GLN A 65 -8.05 1.06 9.71
N ILE A 66 -6.79 0.89 10.12
CA ILE A 66 -5.92 -0.16 9.60
C ILE A 66 -6.27 -1.50 10.27
N ASN A 67 -6.54 -2.53 9.48
CA ASN A 67 -6.97 -3.85 9.95
C ASN A 67 -5.81 -4.87 10.01
N GLU A 68 -4.58 -4.43 9.77
CA GLU A 68 -3.38 -5.27 9.74
C GLU A 68 -2.24 -4.73 10.63
N ASN A 69 -1.28 -5.59 10.96
CA ASN A 69 -0.12 -5.17 11.74
C ASN A 69 0.82 -4.28 10.91
N VAL A 70 1.04 -3.05 11.36
CA VAL A 70 1.91 -2.06 10.69
C VAL A 70 3.20 -1.74 11.45
N ARG A 71 3.46 -2.43 12.58
CA ARG A 71 4.61 -2.12 13.44
C ARG A 71 5.93 -2.43 12.75
N GLY A 72 6.85 -1.48 12.79
CA GLY A 72 8.21 -1.63 12.23
C GLY A 72 8.27 -1.57 10.71
N GLY A 73 7.16 -1.25 10.04
CA GLY A 73 7.09 -1.02 8.60
C GLY A 73 7.04 0.47 8.25
N ASP A 74 7.30 0.75 6.98
CA ASP A 74 7.22 2.09 6.41
C ASP A 74 5.83 2.32 5.83
N ILE A 75 5.06 3.19 6.47
CA ILE A 75 3.64 3.36 6.19
C ILE A 75 3.40 4.66 5.43
N PHE A 76 2.76 4.54 4.27
CA PHE A 76 2.39 5.68 3.43
C PHE A 76 0.88 5.77 3.30
N ILE A 77 0.34 6.96 3.55
CA ILE A 77 -1.09 7.26 3.40
C ILE A 77 -1.26 8.17 2.20
N ILE A 78 -2.03 7.70 1.22
CA ILE A 78 -2.36 8.43 0.00
C ILE A 78 -3.73 9.04 0.19
N GLN A 79 -3.75 10.35 0.45
CA GLN A 79 -4.97 11.11 0.66
C GLN A 79 -4.81 12.51 0.07
N SER A 80 -5.72 12.89 -0.82
CA SER A 80 -5.78 14.26 -1.32
C SER A 80 -6.37 15.19 -0.25
N THR A 81 -5.70 16.31 0.01
CA THR A 81 -6.20 17.40 0.87
C THR A 81 -6.96 18.47 0.09
N CYS A 82 -7.19 18.27 -1.22
CA CYS A 82 -7.97 19.19 -2.03
C CYS A 82 -9.44 19.17 -1.58
N ALA A 83 -10.06 20.35 -1.61
CA ALA A 83 -11.42 20.58 -1.13
C ALA A 83 -12.40 19.55 -1.71
N LEU A 84 -13.17 18.94 -0.81
CA LEU A 84 -14.24 17.98 -1.07
C LEU A 84 -15.14 18.43 -2.22
N LEU A 85 -14.91 17.90 -3.43
CA LEU A 85 -15.98 17.78 -4.41
C LEU A 85 -16.59 16.40 -4.19
N THR A 86 -17.50 16.32 -3.23
CA THR A 86 -18.46 15.21 -3.19
C THR A 86 -19.31 15.34 -4.45
N THR A 87 -18.98 14.59 -5.50
CA THR A 87 -19.87 14.40 -6.65
C THR A 87 -20.72 13.17 -6.39
N THR A 88 -22.00 13.45 -6.11
CA THR A 88 -23.23 12.66 -6.36
C THR A 88 -23.24 11.17 -6.04
#